data_AF-A0A954TQT7-F1
#
_entry.id   AF-A0A954TQT7-F1
#
_cell.length_a   1.000
_cell.length_b   1.000
_cell.length_c   1.000
_cell.angle_alpha   90.00
_cell.angle_beta   90.00
_cell.angle_gamma   90.00
#
_symmetry.space_group_name_H-M   'P 1'
#
loop_
_entity.id
_entity.type
_entity.pdbx_description
1 polymer ?
#
loop_
_entity_poly.entity_id
_entity_poly.type
_entity_poly.pdbx_seq_one_letter_code
_entity_poly.pdbx_strand_id
1 'polypeptide(L)' 'MTRVTAVALFAGTCLVATTGCQVSMNGQTLPSPYYLQDDVQYFPSGPEFKLSREAAALKAARAQEKRERN' A
#
# COMPACT_ATOMS: atom_id res chain seq x y z
N MET A 1 -34.25 34.67 4.04
CA MET A 1 -33.38 34.02 3.04
C MET A 1 -31.90 34.05 3.44
N THR A 2 -31.37 35.16 3.97
CA THR A 2 -29.96 35.32 4.38
C THR A 2 -29.47 34.39 5.50
N ARG A 3 -30.35 34.01 6.44
CA ARG A 3 -30.00 33.11 7.55
C ARG A 3 -29.82 31.65 7.11
N VAL A 4 -30.64 31.21 6.16
CA VAL A 4 -30.58 29.83 5.62
C VAL A 4 -29.33 29.66 4.75
N THR A 5 -28.98 30.67 3.95
CA THR A 5 -27.74 30.67 3.16
C THR A 5 -26.49 30.68 4.04
N ALA A 6 -26.50 31.43 5.15
CA ALA A 6 -25.38 31.45 6.09
C ALA A 6 -25.17 30.10 6.79
N VAL A 7 -26.26 29.44 7.21
CA VAL A 7 -26.19 28.09 7.80
C VAL A 7 -25.71 27.05 6.80
N ALA A 8 -26.18 27.11 5.55
CA ALA A 8 -25.75 26.20 4.49
C ALA A 8 -24.26 26.37 4.14
N LEU A 9 -23.75 27.61 4.07
CA LEU A 9 -22.34 27.89 3.84
C LEU A 9 -21.48 27.37 4.98
N PHE A 10 -21.86 27.66 6.22
CA PHE A 10 -21.10 27.21 7.40
C PHE A 10 -21.05 25.68 7.50
N ALA A 11 -22.19 25.01 7.31
CA ALA A 11 -22.25 23.55 7.31
C ALA A 11 -21.42 22.92 6.19
N GLY A 12 -21.44 23.50 4.99
CA GLY A 12 -20.63 23.05 3.85
C GLY A 12 -19.13 23.15 4.11
N THR A 13 -18.67 24.26 4.71
CA THR A 13 -17.25 24.43 5.06
C THR A 13 -16.80 23.43 6.11
N CYS A 14 -17.62 23.16 7.14
CA CYS A 14 -17.29 22.17 8.17
C CYS A 14 -17.16 20.76 7.59
N LEU A 15 -18.05 20.35 6.68
CA LEU A 15 -17.99 19.03 6.06
C LEU A 15 -16.71 18.84 5.25
N VAL A 16 -16.34 19.82 4.42
CA VAL A 16 -15.10 19.77 3.61
C VAL A 16 -13.86 19.75 4.51
N ALA A 17 -13.87 20.45 5.64
CA ALA A 17 -12.74 20.47 6.58
C ALA A 17 -12.49 19.12 7.29
N THR A 18 -13.52 18.27 7.39
CA THR A 18 -13.41 16.93 8.02
C THR A 18 -13.10 15.82 7.03
N THR A 19 -13.19 16.08 5.73
CA THR A 19 -12.84 15.11 4.70
C THR A 19 -11.38 15.30 4.28
N GLY A 20 -10.53 14.32 4.55
CA GLY A 20 -9.14 14.31 4.15
C GLY A 20 -8.41 13.07 4.66
N CYS A 21 -7.24 12.76 4.08
CA CYS A 21 -6.37 11.73 4.62
C CYS A 21 -5.63 12.31 5.83
N GLN A 22 -6.10 12.02 7.05
CA GLN A 22 -5.38 12.37 8.26
C GLN A 22 -4.11 11.50 8.33
N VAL A 23 -2.99 12.05 7.90
CA VAL A 23 -1.70 11.38 8.00
C VAL A 23 -1.11 11.62 9.38
N SER A 24 -1.01 10.56 10.18
CA SER A 24 -0.26 10.58 11.44
C SER A 24 1.24 10.59 11.13
N MET A 25 1.85 11.77 11.07
CA MET A 25 3.30 11.92 11.11
C MET A 25 3.70 12.15 12.57
N ASN A 26 4.55 11.29 13.13
CA ASN A 26 5.12 11.37 14.49
C ASN A 26 4.22 10.92 15.67
N GLY A 27 3.30 9.97 15.44
CA GLY A 27 2.54 9.27 16.49
C GLY A 27 2.56 7.73 16.39
N GLN A 28 3.29 7.19 15.41
CA GLN A 28 3.50 5.75 15.26
C GLN A 28 4.87 5.40 15.86
N THR A 29 4.97 4.27 16.55
CA THR A 29 6.27 3.65 16.87
C THR A 29 6.96 3.32 15.55
N LEU A 30 7.77 4.28 15.08
CA LEU A 30 8.67 4.07 13.97
C LEU A 30 9.74 3.05 14.41
N PRO A 31 10.25 2.20 13.51
CA PRO A 31 11.28 1.21 13.85
C PRO A 31 12.53 1.81 14.51
N SER A 32 12.81 3.08 14.23
CA SER A 32 13.88 3.84 14.85
C SER A 32 13.56 5.36 14.90
N PRO A 33 14.20 6.12 15.83
CA PRO A 33 14.03 7.58 15.93
C PRO A 33 14.54 8.37 14.71
N TYR A 34 15.34 7.72 13.85
CA TYR A 34 16.01 8.34 12.72
C TYR A 34 15.53 7.78 11.37
N TYR A 35 14.37 7.11 11.32
CA TYR A 35 13.85 6.48 10.09
C TYR A 35 13.72 7.45 8.89
N LEU A 36 13.54 8.75 9.14
CA LEU A 36 13.49 9.78 8.11
C LEU A 36 14.88 10.25 7.63
N GLN A 37 15.92 9.93 8.38
CA GLN A 37 17.32 10.21 8.06
C GLN A 37 18.09 8.93 7.71
N ASP A 38 17.46 7.77 7.82
CA ASP A 38 18.06 6.50 7.43
C ASP A 38 18.24 6.49 5.91
N ASP A 39 19.42 6.11 5.47
CA ASP A 39 19.73 6.08 4.05
C ASP A 39 18.82 5.07 3.35
N VAL A 40 18.59 5.26 2.04
CA VAL A 40 17.89 4.26 1.25
C VAL A 40 18.67 2.95 1.36
N GLN A 41 18.10 1.97 2.06
CA GLN A 41 18.69 0.64 2.16
C GLN A 41 18.74 0.04 0.75
N TYR A 42 19.91 0.13 0.11
CA TYR A 42 20.10 -0.39 -1.24
C TYR A 42 20.11 -1.92 -1.18
N PHE A 43 19.03 -2.53 -1.63
CA PHE A 43 19.02 -3.95 -1.93
C PHE A 43 19.62 -4.15 -3.32
N PRO A 44 20.53 -5.12 -3.51
CA PRO A 44 21.00 -5.45 -4.85
C PRO A 44 19.81 -5.79 -5.75
N SER A 45 19.95 -5.55 -7.05
CA SER A 45 18.90 -5.93 -8.00
C SER A 45 18.60 -7.41 -7.82
N GLY A 46 17.35 -7.72 -7.46
CA GLY A 46 16.88 -9.09 -7.36
C GLY A 46 17.00 -9.82 -8.70
N PRO A 47 16.79 -11.15 -8.73
CA PRO A 47 16.74 -11.90 -9.97
C PRO A 47 15.77 -11.26 -10.97
N GLU A 48 16.15 -11.21 -12.25
CA GLU A 48 15.29 -10.62 -13.31
C GLU A 48 13.90 -11.27 -13.32
N PHE A 49 13.85 -12.57 -13.02
CA PHE A 49 12.61 -13.32 -12.92
C PHE A 49 12.10 -13.39 -11.47
N LYS A 50 11.06 -12.61 -11.18
CA LYS A 50 10.47 -12.46 -9.84
C LYS A 50 9.76 -13.71 -9.31
N LEU A 51 9.31 -14.61 -10.20
CA LEU A 51 8.39 -15.71 -9.87
C LEU A 51 9.01 -17.11 -10.01
N SER A 52 10.26 -17.25 -9.59
CA SER A 52 11.03 -18.51 -9.72
C SER A 52 10.35 -19.69 -9.01
N ARG A 53 9.71 -19.45 -7.87
CA ARG A 53 9.02 -20.48 -7.08
C ARG A 53 7.74 -20.95 -7.77
N GLU A 54 6.96 -20.03 -8.30
CA GLU A 54 5.72 -20.29 -9.02
C GLU A 54 6.00 -21.02 -10.32
N ALA A 55 7.03 -20.62 -11.07
CA ALA A 55 7.45 -21.33 -12.27
C ALA A 55 7.91 -22.76 -11.98
N ALA A 56 8.67 -22.96 -10.88
CA ALA A 56 9.08 -24.29 -10.45
C ALA A 56 7.88 -25.15 -10.06
N ALA A 57 6.91 -24.60 -9.32
CA ALA A 57 5.68 -25.28 -8.94
C ALA A 57 4.84 -25.69 -10.17
N LEU A 58 4.66 -24.78 -11.14
CA LEU A 58 3.94 -25.07 -12.39
C LEU A 58 4.64 -26.15 -13.22
N LYS A 59 5.97 -26.14 -13.26
CA LYS A 59 6.75 -27.17 -13.96
C LYS A 59 6.58 -28.54 -13.30
N ALA A 60 6.58 -28.59 -11.97
CA ALA A 60 6.35 -29.82 -11.21
C ALA A 60 4.93 -30.35 -11.42
N ALA A 61 3.90 -29.50 -11.35
CA ALA A 61 2.51 -29.87 -11.58
C ALA A 61 2.30 -30.45 -12.99
N ARG A 62 2.82 -29.78 -14.03
CA ARG A 62 2.75 -30.27 -15.42
C ARG A 62 3.48 -31.61 -15.61
N ALA A 63 4.60 -31.83 -14.91
CA ALA A 63 5.31 -33.10 -14.96
C ALA A 63 4.50 -34.22 -14.31
N GLN A 64 3.79 -33.93 -13.21
CA GLN A 64 2.89 -34.88 -12.56
C GLN A 64 1.69 -35.22 -13.45
N GLU A 65 0.99 -34.22 -14.00
CA GLU A 65 -0.12 -34.43 -14.95
C GLU A 65 0.30 -35.24 -16.19
N LYS A 66 1.53 -35.08 -16.66
CA LYS A 66 2.05 -35.85 -17.80
C LYS A 66 2.33 -37.30 -17.41
N ARG A 67 2.81 -37.55 -16.19
CA ARG A 67 3.04 -38.90 -15.66
C ARG A 67 1.72 -39.64 -15.44
N GLU A 68 0.69 -38.96 -14.95
CA GLU A 68 -0.63 -39.55 -14.69
C GLU A 68 -1.41 -39.89 -15.97
N ARG A 69 -1.06 -39.27 -17.11
CA ARG A 69 -1.74 -39.45 -18.40
C ARG A 69 -1.20 -40.63 -19.22
N ASN A 70 -0.01 -41.13 -18.88
CA ASN A 70 0.65 -42.26 -19.54
C ASN A 70 0.43 -43.55 -18.74
#